data_AF-A0A0J6EDJ1-F1
#
_entry.id   AF-A0A0J6EDJ1-F1
#
_cell.length_a   1.000
_cell.length_b   1.000
_cell.length_c   1.000
_cell.angle_alpha   90.00
_cell.angle_beta   90.00
_cell.angle_gamma   90.00
#
_symmetry.space_group_name_H-M   'P 1'
#
loop_
_entity.id
_entity.type
_entity.pdbx_description
1 polymer ?
#
loop_
_entity_poly.entity_id
_entity_poly.type
_entity_poly.pdbx_seq_one_letter_code
_entity_poly.pdbx_strand_id
1 'polypeptide(L)'
;MKYGRNTHLVEEVIHFIANLHFFRNENLLNRDVVMVNDYERAQELAWSQDLDEVENVWEDIKSSESGEIIGQLYEHDLNSMDHPIWEIIQSSENFPDDFVSEYIDIFEEVMGDLHKCALNRLVNGEVDNFYERIFEIYKLGGWPCGWEGEYPEGRMIVYSPE
;
A
#
# COMPACT_ATOMS: atom_id res chain seq x y z
N MET A 1 3.55 -3.45 25.38
CA MET A 1 2.94 -3.24 24.06
C MET A 1 4.02 -3.51 23.02
N LYS A 2 3.79 -4.40 22.05
CA LYS A 2 4.83 -4.95 21.14
C LYS A 2 5.50 -3.88 20.27
N TYR A 3 4.73 -2.88 19.86
CA TYR A 3 5.16 -1.80 18.95
C TYR A 3 4.98 -0.41 19.61
N GLY A 4 5.12 -0.32 20.93
CA GLY A 4 4.94 0.95 21.66
C GLY A 4 3.50 1.48 21.63
N ARG A 5 3.33 2.81 21.62
CA ARG A 5 2.02 3.48 21.74
C ARG A 5 1.06 3.16 20.59
N ASN A 6 1.59 2.86 19.41
CA ASN A 6 0.82 2.61 18.18
C ASN A 6 0.57 1.11 17.94
N THR A 7 0.76 0.27 18.95
CA THR A 7 0.64 -1.21 18.81
C THR A 7 -0.66 -1.65 18.15
N HIS A 8 -1.80 -1.10 18.58
CA HIS A 8 -3.10 -1.46 17.99
C HIS A 8 -3.22 -1.10 16.51
N LEU A 9 -2.59 -0.02 16.06
CA LEU A 9 -2.62 0.42 14.65
C LEU A 9 -1.76 -0.48 13.76
N VAL A 10 -0.58 -0.87 14.25
CA VAL A 10 0.31 -1.81 13.55
C VAL A 10 -0.35 -3.20 13.48
N GLU A 11 -0.95 -3.65 14.57
CA GLU A 11 -1.67 -4.93 14.63
C GLU A 11 -2.90 -4.94 13.72
N GLU A 12 -3.60 -3.81 13.51
CA GLU A 12 -4.70 -3.73 12.55
C GLU A 12 -4.21 -4.05 11.12
N VAL A 13 -3.09 -3.48 10.68
CA VAL A 13 -2.52 -3.79 9.35
C VAL A 13 -2.15 -5.26 9.24
N ILE A 14 -1.48 -5.80 10.28
CA ILE A 14 -1.09 -7.21 10.32
C ILE A 14 -2.31 -8.14 10.29
N HIS A 15 -3.37 -7.85 11.04
CA HIS A 15 -4.57 -8.68 11.03
C HIS A 15 -5.38 -8.54 9.75
N PHE A 16 -5.29 -7.39 9.06
CA PHE A 16 -5.98 -7.15 7.81
C PHE A 16 -5.50 -8.09 6.69
N ILE A 17 -4.22 -8.47 6.64
CA ILE A 17 -3.65 -9.29 5.54
C ILE A 17 -4.40 -10.61 5.34
N ALA A 18 -4.90 -11.23 6.42
CA ALA A 18 -5.68 -12.46 6.40
C ALA A 18 -7.08 -12.30 5.79
N ASN A 19 -7.53 -11.07 5.57
CA ASN A 19 -8.81 -10.73 4.98
C ASN A 19 -8.62 -9.91 3.69
N LEU A 20 -7.45 -9.94 3.07
CA LEU A 20 -7.20 -9.19 1.85
C LEU A 20 -7.97 -9.79 0.67
N HIS A 21 -8.75 -8.97 -0.03
CA HIS A 21 -9.51 -9.36 -1.21
C HIS A 21 -9.71 -8.13 -2.09
N PHE A 22 -9.59 -8.28 -3.41
CA PHE A 22 -9.96 -7.22 -4.35
C PHE A 22 -11.38 -7.43 -4.85
N PHE A 23 -12.15 -6.35 -4.88
CA PHE A 23 -13.54 -6.37 -5.29
C PHE A 23 -14.01 -4.95 -5.64
N ARG A 24 -15.08 -4.87 -6.42
CA ARG A 24 -15.75 -3.60 -6.66
C ARG A 24 -16.42 -3.09 -5.40
N ASN A 25 -15.92 -1.99 -4.86
CA ASN A 25 -16.51 -1.33 -3.71
C ASN A 25 -17.05 0.05 -4.10
N GLU A 26 -18.34 0.30 -3.90
CA GLU A 26 -18.96 1.59 -4.20
C GLU A 26 -18.34 2.75 -3.40
N ASN A 27 -17.74 2.46 -2.23
CA ASN A 27 -17.04 3.49 -1.45
C ASN A 27 -15.71 3.93 -2.10
N LEU A 28 -15.07 3.10 -2.93
CA LEU A 28 -13.93 3.54 -3.75
C LEU A 28 -14.37 4.59 -4.76
N LEU A 29 -15.55 4.43 -5.36
CA LEU A 29 -16.10 5.38 -6.33
C LEU A 29 -16.40 6.76 -5.72
N ASN A 30 -16.56 6.82 -4.40
CA ASN A 30 -16.81 8.04 -3.64
C ASN A 30 -15.52 8.71 -3.14
N ARG A 31 -14.34 8.11 -3.39
CA ARG A 31 -13.03 8.69 -3.07
C ARG A 31 -12.52 9.53 -4.24
N ASP A 32 -11.61 10.45 -3.95
CA ASP A 32 -10.90 11.24 -4.96
C ASP A 32 -9.75 10.41 -5.58
N VAL A 33 -10.14 9.39 -6.35
CA VAL A 33 -9.24 8.43 -7.02
C VAL A 33 -9.65 8.24 -8.47
N VAL A 34 -8.72 7.78 -9.29
CA VAL A 34 -8.97 7.39 -10.68
C VAL A 34 -9.10 5.88 -10.73
N MET A 35 -10.24 5.36 -11.18
CA MET A 35 -10.46 3.93 -11.25
C MET A 35 -9.92 3.34 -12.55
N VAL A 36 -9.22 2.21 -12.45
CA VAL A 36 -8.89 1.34 -13.57
C VAL A 36 -9.44 -0.06 -13.30
N ASN A 37 -10.14 -0.64 -14.26
CA ASN A 37 -10.76 -1.96 -14.10
C ASN A 37 -10.06 -3.03 -14.96
N ASP A 38 -9.16 -2.59 -15.84
CA ASP A 38 -8.31 -3.44 -16.65
C ASP A 38 -7.04 -3.78 -15.86
N TYR A 39 -6.84 -5.07 -15.58
CA TYR A 39 -5.73 -5.54 -14.76
C TYR A 39 -4.38 -5.38 -15.45
N GLU A 40 -4.29 -5.65 -16.76
CA GLU A 40 -3.05 -5.46 -17.53
C GLU A 40 -2.67 -3.97 -17.52
N ARG A 41 -3.64 -3.08 -17.69
CA ARG A 41 -3.38 -1.63 -17.62
C ARG A 41 -2.93 -1.19 -16.22
N ALA A 42 -3.48 -1.77 -15.16
CA ALA A 42 -3.05 -1.48 -13.80
C ALA A 42 -1.59 -1.90 -13.56
N GLN A 43 -1.19 -3.06 -14.11
CA GLN A 43 0.19 -3.54 -14.08
C GLN A 43 1.14 -2.61 -14.84
N GLU A 44 0.75 -2.18 -16.05
CA GLU A 44 1.53 -1.20 -16.81
C GLU A 44 1.75 0.09 -16.02
N LEU A 45 0.72 0.63 -15.38
CA LEU A 45 0.83 1.86 -14.59
C LEU A 45 1.74 1.69 -13.37
N ALA A 46 1.66 0.54 -12.69
CA ALA A 46 2.46 0.28 -11.50
C ALA A 46 3.95 0.12 -11.83
N TRP A 47 4.26 -0.48 -12.98
CA TRP A 47 5.64 -0.84 -13.35
C TRP A 47 6.29 0.10 -14.36
N SER A 48 5.51 0.94 -15.06
CA SER A 48 6.06 1.84 -16.07
C SER A 48 7.03 2.83 -15.43
N GLN A 49 8.21 2.92 -16.06
CA GLN A 49 9.24 3.91 -15.78
C GLN A 49 9.31 4.94 -16.92
N ASP A 50 8.42 4.81 -17.91
CA ASP A 50 8.42 5.65 -19.10
C ASP A 50 7.56 6.90 -18.87
N LEU A 51 8.23 8.05 -18.76
CA LEU A 51 7.57 9.34 -18.59
C LEU A 51 6.77 9.78 -19.82
N ASP A 52 6.96 9.14 -20.97
CA ASP A 52 6.11 9.35 -22.13
C ASP A 52 4.75 8.64 -21.97
N GLU A 53 4.64 7.66 -21.05
CA GLU A 53 3.42 6.90 -20.75
C GLU A 53 2.72 7.33 -19.46
N VAL A 54 3.48 7.82 -18.47
CA VAL A 54 2.96 8.27 -17.17
C VAL A 54 3.56 9.61 -16.76
N GLU A 55 2.73 10.49 -16.18
CA GLU A 55 3.21 11.80 -15.70
C GLU A 55 4.11 11.68 -14.46
N ASN A 56 3.90 10.65 -13.65
CA ASN A 56 4.72 10.35 -12.48
C ASN A 56 5.02 8.85 -12.45
N VAL A 57 6.28 8.50 -12.22
CA VAL A 57 6.68 7.11 -11.99
C VAL A 57 6.20 6.69 -10.61
N TRP A 58 5.36 5.67 -10.55
CA TRP A 58 4.74 5.20 -9.30
C TRP A 58 5.77 4.82 -8.23
N GLU A 59 6.81 4.12 -8.66
CA GLU A 59 7.90 3.69 -7.78
C GLU A 59 8.73 4.86 -7.23
N ASP A 60 8.86 5.97 -7.97
CA ASP A 60 9.55 7.16 -7.47
C ASP A 60 8.76 7.82 -6.33
N ILE A 61 7.43 7.88 -6.45
CA ILE A 61 6.55 8.37 -5.39
C ILE A 61 6.67 7.46 -4.15
N LYS A 62 6.50 6.14 -4.31
CA LYS A 62 6.63 5.16 -3.21
C LYS A 62 8.00 5.23 -2.54
N SER A 63 9.08 5.40 -3.33
CA SER A 63 10.44 5.52 -2.83
C SER A 63 10.63 6.79 -2.00
N SER A 64 10.12 7.94 -2.48
CA SER A 64 10.15 9.21 -1.74
C SER A 64 9.42 9.10 -0.41
N GLU A 65 8.17 8.64 -0.42
CA GLU A 65 7.31 8.50 0.77
C GLU A 65 7.86 7.46 1.76
N SER A 66 8.42 6.37 1.24
CA SER A 66 9.13 5.38 2.07
C SER A 66 10.36 6.00 2.75
N GLY A 67 11.08 6.88 2.07
CA GLY A 67 12.24 7.57 2.62
C GLY A 67 11.90 8.36 3.89
N GLU A 68 10.74 9.01 3.92
CA GLU A 68 10.26 9.74 5.10
C GLU A 68 10.00 8.78 6.28
N ILE A 69 9.32 7.66 6.04
CA ILE A 69 9.07 6.63 7.07
C ILE A 69 10.39 6.08 7.62
N ILE A 70 11.33 5.74 6.74
CA ILE A 70 12.64 5.23 7.16
C ILE A 70 13.38 6.27 8.01
N GLY A 71 13.35 7.55 7.62
CA GLY A 71 13.91 8.64 8.41
C GLY A 71 13.32 8.68 9.83
N GLN A 72 11.99 8.63 9.95
CA GLN A 72 11.29 8.61 11.24
C GLN A 72 11.61 7.37 12.08
N LEU A 73 11.79 6.19 11.47
CA LEU A 73 12.21 4.98 12.18
C LEU A 73 13.56 5.16 12.86
N TYR A 74 14.54 5.77 12.19
CA TYR A 74 15.85 6.04 12.78
C TYR A 74 15.80 7.16 13.82
N GLU A 75 15.07 8.25 13.55
CA GLU A 75 14.91 9.38 14.49
C GLU A 75 14.28 8.95 15.82
N HIS A 76 13.40 7.95 15.80
CA HIS A 76 12.70 7.44 16.96
C HIS A 76 13.27 6.14 17.55
N ASP A 77 14.40 5.64 17.04
CA ASP A 77 15.01 4.37 17.48
C ASP A 77 14.06 3.16 17.37
N LEU A 78 13.24 3.15 16.31
CA LEU A 78 12.24 2.13 16.00
C LEU A 78 12.66 1.20 14.85
N ASN A 79 13.83 1.43 14.23
CA ASN A 79 14.32 0.64 13.10
C ASN A 79 14.48 -0.86 13.41
N SER A 80 14.64 -1.24 14.68
CA SER A 80 14.65 -2.65 15.09
C SER A 80 13.31 -3.38 14.88
N MET A 81 12.21 -2.65 14.71
CA MET A 81 10.88 -3.20 14.45
C MET A 81 10.62 -3.53 12.99
N ASP A 82 11.43 -3.01 12.07
CA ASP A 82 11.24 -3.19 10.63
C ASP A 82 11.24 -4.68 10.24
N HIS A 83 12.32 -5.38 10.58
CA HIS A 83 12.48 -6.79 10.25
C HIS A 83 11.40 -7.71 10.87
N PRO A 84 11.06 -7.62 12.18
CA PRO A 84 9.98 -8.41 12.75
C PRO A 84 8.59 -8.17 12.13
N ILE A 85 8.32 -6.96 11.62
CA ILE A 85 7.06 -6.68 10.91
C ILE A 85 7.12 -7.31 9.51
N TRP A 86 8.25 -7.17 8.81
CA TRP A 86 8.47 -7.80 7.51
C TRP A 86 8.38 -9.33 7.56
N GLU A 87 8.90 -9.98 8.59
CA GLU A 87 8.78 -11.45 8.78
C GLU A 87 7.33 -11.94 8.80
N ILE A 88 6.41 -11.14 9.34
CA ILE A 88 4.99 -11.49 9.38
C ILE A 88 4.37 -11.24 8.00
N ILE A 89 4.63 -10.08 7.41
CA ILE A 89 3.97 -9.64 6.17
C ILE A 89 4.49 -10.40 4.94
N GLN A 90 5.75 -10.84 4.91
CA GLN A 90 6.29 -11.57 3.77
C GLN A 90 5.83 -13.04 3.70
N SER A 91 5.17 -13.53 4.74
CA SER A 91 4.72 -14.92 4.80
C SER A 91 3.40 -15.07 4.04
N SER A 92 3.45 -15.69 2.86
CA SER A 92 2.27 -15.93 2.03
C SER A 92 1.18 -16.75 2.72
N GLU A 93 1.56 -17.58 3.70
CA GLU A 93 0.62 -18.36 4.53
C GLU A 93 -0.32 -17.48 5.37
N ASN A 94 -0.01 -16.19 5.54
CA ASN A 94 -0.87 -15.25 6.25
C ASN A 94 -1.93 -14.60 5.35
N PHE A 95 -1.91 -14.85 4.04
CA PHE A 95 -2.85 -14.30 3.07
C PHE A 95 -3.86 -15.37 2.63
N PRO A 96 -5.03 -14.96 2.10
CA PRO A 96 -5.96 -15.90 1.48
C PRO A 96 -5.32 -16.61 0.27
N ASP A 97 -5.42 -17.94 0.22
CA ASP A 97 -4.84 -18.78 -0.84
C ASP A 97 -5.33 -18.36 -2.24
N ASP A 98 -6.61 -17.99 -2.34
CA ASP A 98 -7.23 -17.50 -3.57
C ASP A 98 -6.61 -16.18 -4.02
N PHE A 99 -6.44 -15.22 -3.11
CA PHE A 99 -5.76 -13.96 -3.38
C PHE A 99 -4.35 -14.17 -3.92
N VAL A 100 -3.54 -15.00 -3.25
CA VAL A 100 -2.15 -15.29 -3.68
C VAL A 100 -2.14 -15.92 -5.06
N SER A 101 -3.09 -16.82 -5.35
CA SER A 101 -3.17 -17.51 -6.64
C SER A 101 -3.65 -16.62 -7.79
N GLU A 102 -4.60 -15.71 -7.53
CA GLU A 102 -5.23 -14.84 -8.54
C GLU A 102 -4.35 -13.62 -8.88
N TYR A 103 -3.63 -13.11 -7.88
CA TYR A 103 -2.83 -11.87 -7.98
C TYR A 103 -1.33 -12.12 -7.79
N ILE A 104 -0.84 -13.31 -8.17
CA ILE A 104 0.56 -13.72 -7.97
C ILE A 104 1.56 -12.71 -8.56
N ASP A 105 1.23 -12.11 -9.70
CA ASP A 105 2.09 -11.19 -10.42
C ASP A 105 2.36 -9.87 -9.66
N ILE A 106 1.46 -9.49 -8.76
CA ILE A 106 1.54 -8.25 -7.97
C ILE A 106 1.68 -8.53 -6.48
N PHE A 107 1.82 -9.79 -6.09
CA PHE A 107 1.81 -10.18 -4.68
C PHE A 107 2.94 -9.54 -3.88
N GLU A 108 4.14 -9.46 -4.47
CA GLU A 108 5.30 -8.80 -3.84
C GLU A 108 5.10 -7.31 -3.64
N GLU A 109 4.47 -6.63 -4.61
CA GLU A 109 4.10 -5.21 -4.52
C GLU A 109 3.15 -4.97 -3.34
N VAL A 110 2.10 -5.80 -3.25
CA VAL A 110 1.09 -5.72 -2.18
C VAL A 110 1.71 -5.98 -0.80
N MET A 111 2.60 -6.96 -0.68
CA MET A 111 3.34 -7.21 0.56
C MET A 111 4.20 -6.00 0.95
N GLY A 112 4.90 -5.40 -0.03
CA GLY A 112 5.70 -4.20 0.17
C GLY A 112 4.86 -3.02 0.67
N ASP A 113 3.72 -2.77 0.04
CA ASP A 113 2.83 -1.68 0.44
C ASP A 113 2.25 -1.89 1.84
N LEU A 114 1.77 -3.09 2.16
CA LEU A 114 1.24 -3.39 3.50
C LEU A 114 2.32 -3.32 4.58
N HIS A 115 3.56 -3.68 4.25
CA HIS A 115 4.71 -3.47 5.14
C HIS A 115 4.95 -1.99 5.42
N LYS A 116 4.95 -1.15 4.38
CA LYS A 116 5.07 0.30 4.56
C LYS A 116 3.88 0.91 5.29
N CYS A 117 2.65 0.42 5.10
CA CYS A 117 1.48 0.83 5.89
C CYS A 117 1.67 0.53 7.39
N ALA A 118 2.19 -0.66 7.72
CA ALA A 118 2.49 -1.03 9.11
C ALA A 118 3.58 -0.14 9.72
N LEU A 119 4.65 0.16 8.97
CA LEU A 119 5.71 1.07 9.41
C LEU A 119 5.23 2.52 9.54
N ASN A 120 4.37 2.98 8.62
CA ASN A 120 3.73 4.28 8.69
C ASN A 120 2.97 4.44 10.01
N ARG A 121 2.12 3.47 10.34
CA ARG A 121 1.37 3.46 11.60
C ARG A 121 2.25 3.33 12.83
N LEU A 122 3.38 2.63 12.73
CA LEU A 122 4.37 2.57 13.79
C LEU A 122 4.91 3.97 14.13
N VAL A 123 5.37 4.73 13.14
CA VAL A 123 6.04 6.02 13.36
C VAL A 123 5.06 7.20 13.48
N ASN A 124 4.08 7.27 12.58
CA ASN A 124 3.16 8.40 12.46
C ASN A 124 1.83 8.19 13.20
N GLY A 125 1.44 6.94 13.47
CA GLY A 125 0.09 6.61 13.92
C GLY A 125 -0.91 6.69 12.77
N GLU A 126 -2.17 7.02 13.08
CA GLU A 126 -3.24 7.17 12.09
C GLU A 126 -3.33 8.65 11.69
N VAL A 127 -2.64 9.00 10.60
CA VAL A 127 -2.62 10.35 10.03
C VAL A 127 -2.94 10.28 8.54
N ASP A 128 -3.66 11.25 8.00
CA ASP A 128 -3.96 11.31 6.56
C ASP A 128 -2.71 11.66 5.76
N ASN A 129 -1.94 10.63 5.40
CA ASN A 129 -0.76 10.71 4.54
C ASN A 129 -0.80 9.62 3.46
N PHE A 130 0.24 9.57 2.62
CA PHE A 130 0.29 8.65 1.49
C PHE A 130 0.02 7.19 1.87
N TYR A 131 0.77 6.62 2.81
CA TYR A 131 0.60 5.21 3.17
C TYR A 131 -0.67 4.91 3.97
N GLU A 132 -1.25 5.88 4.69
CA GLU A 132 -2.59 5.67 5.24
C GLU A 132 -3.65 5.63 4.12
N ARG A 133 -3.52 6.46 3.08
CA ARG A 133 -4.41 6.41 1.89
C ARG A 133 -4.26 5.10 1.12
N ILE A 134 -3.04 4.59 0.97
CA ILE A 134 -2.76 3.24 0.42
C ILE A 134 -3.52 2.18 1.23
N PHE A 135 -3.39 2.21 2.56
CA PHE A 135 -4.06 1.22 3.42
C PHE A 135 -5.59 1.31 3.33
N GLU A 136 -6.15 2.52 3.27
CA GLU A 136 -7.59 2.73 3.05
C GLU A 136 -8.08 2.14 1.73
N ILE A 137 -7.29 2.22 0.66
CA ILE A 137 -7.63 1.61 -0.63
C ILE A 137 -7.65 0.08 -0.52
N TYR A 138 -6.64 -0.52 0.11
CA TYR A 138 -6.64 -1.97 0.37
C TYR A 138 -7.83 -2.41 1.20
N LYS A 139 -8.18 -1.68 2.27
CA LYS A 139 -9.37 -1.97 3.10
C LYS A 139 -10.67 -1.92 2.31
N LEU A 140 -10.70 -1.15 1.22
CA LEU A 140 -11.84 -1.05 0.33
C LEU A 140 -11.78 -2.02 -0.85
N GLY A 141 -10.77 -2.89 -0.93
CA GLY A 141 -10.62 -3.90 -1.96
C GLY A 141 -10.07 -3.39 -3.29
N GLY A 142 -9.35 -2.27 -3.27
CA GLY A 142 -8.60 -1.77 -4.42
C GLY A 142 -7.11 -2.04 -4.31
N TRP A 143 -6.42 -1.98 -5.45
CA TRP A 143 -4.96 -1.99 -5.52
C TRP A 143 -4.47 -0.62 -6.04
N PRO A 144 -3.73 0.17 -5.25
CA PRO A 144 -3.16 1.42 -5.73
C PRO A 144 -2.01 1.13 -6.71
N CYS A 145 -2.15 1.59 -7.94
CA CYS A 145 -1.29 1.20 -9.05
C CYS A 145 -0.74 2.37 -9.86
N GLY A 146 -0.90 3.61 -9.39
CA GLY A 146 -0.32 4.76 -10.07
C GLY A 146 -0.83 6.10 -9.57
N TRP A 147 -0.51 7.16 -10.32
CA TRP A 147 -0.87 8.54 -9.99
C TRP A 147 -1.19 9.34 -11.27
N GLU A 148 -2.29 10.09 -11.25
CA GLU A 148 -2.74 10.97 -12.34
C GLU A 148 -2.61 12.44 -11.91
N GLY A 149 -1.98 13.29 -12.74
CA GLY A 149 -1.71 14.69 -12.44
C GLY A 149 -0.41 14.90 -11.67
N GLU A 150 0.02 16.13 -11.45
CA GLU A 150 1.27 16.43 -10.73
C GLU A 150 1.23 15.96 -9.28
N TYR A 151 2.22 15.18 -8.83
CA TYR A 151 2.35 14.83 -7.41
C TYR A 151 2.82 16.06 -6.58
N PRO A 152 2.24 16.36 -5.40
CA PRO A 152 1.24 15.59 -4.65
C PRO A 152 -0.23 16.03 -4.85
N GLU A 153 -0.50 16.96 -5.76
CA GLU A 153 -1.84 17.56 -5.96
C GLU A 153 -2.78 16.71 -6.83
N GLY A 154 -2.22 15.71 -7.53
CA GLY A 154 -2.96 14.77 -8.36
C GLY A 154 -3.75 13.74 -7.56
N ARG A 155 -4.11 12.64 -8.23
CA ARG A 155 -4.99 11.59 -7.69
C ARG A 155 -4.38 10.22 -7.85
N MET A 156 -4.59 9.37 -6.85
CA MET A 156 -4.15 7.99 -6.92
C MET A 156 -4.99 7.21 -7.94
N ILE A 157 -4.32 6.41 -8.78
CA ILE A 157 -4.97 5.45 -9.66
C ILE A 157 -5.13 4.13 -8.91
N VAL A 158 -6.33 3.57 -8.95
CA VAL A 158 -6.71 2.38 -8.18
C VAL A 158 -7.32 1.34 -9.11
N TYR A 159 -6.72 0.16 -9.12
CA TYR A 159 -7.33 -1.01 -9.71
C TYR A 159 -8.45 -1.54 -8.83
N SER A 160 -9.60 -1.83 -9.46
CA SER A 160 -10.69 -2.57 -8.83
C SER A 160 -11.39 -3.41 -9.90
N PRO A 161 -11.54 -4.73 -9.68
CA PRO A 161 -12.23 -5.59 -10.65
C PRO A 161 -13.71 -5.17 -10.80
N GLU A 162 -14.30 -5.44 -11.97
CA GLU A 162 -15.72 -5.08 -12.26
C GLU A 162 -16.77 -5.79 -11.41
#